data_AF-A0A1Q2M154-F1
#
_entry.id   AF-A0A1Q2M154-F1
#
_cell.length_a   1.000
_cell.length_b   1.000
_cell.length_c   1.000
_cell.angle_alpha   90.00
_cell.angle_beta   90.00
_cell.angle_gamma   90.00
#
_symmetry.space_group_name_H-M   'P 1'
#
loop_
_entity.id
_entity.type
_entity.pdbx_description
1 polymer ?
#
loop_
_entity_poly.entity_id
_entity_poly.type
_entity_poly.pdbx_seq_one_letter_code
_entity_poly.pdbx_strand_id
1 'polypeptide(L)' 'MKDDQSSARTKDNEDFAEERTLSSRQRARSQLSAEVEAFLARGGAIDEVEPDVTADPPRKPQPKYGSRPI' A
#
# COMPACT_ATOMS: atom_id res chain seq x y z
N MET A 1 1.49 20.10 30.21
CA MET A 1 2.27 19.00 29.62
C MET A 1 1.45 18.37 28.49
N LYS A 2 1.65 18.82 27.24
CA LYS A 2 1.05 18.22 26.02
C LYS A 2 1.95 18.60 24.82
N ASP A 3 3.13 18.00 24.75
CA ASP A 3 4.15 18.27 23.72
C ASP A 3 4.59 16.98 23.02
N ASP A 4 3.63 16.16 22.56
CA ASP A 4 3.93 14.83 21.96
C ASP A 4 3.41 14.66 20.52
N GLN A 5 2.77 15.66 19.92
CA GLN A 5 2.06 15.50 18.63
C GLN A 5 2.75 16.15 17.42
N SER A 6 3.86 16.88 17.60
CA SER A 6 4.55 17.59 16.51
C SER A 6 5.62 16.77 15.80
N SER A 7 6.22 15.76 16.45
CA SER A 7 7.30 14.95 15.86
C SER A 7 6.81 13.98 14.78
N ALA A 8 5.57 13.49 14.89
CA ALA A 8 5.02 12.53 13.92
C ALA A 8 4.74 13.17 12.55
N ARG A 9 4.18 14.38 12.51
CA ARG A 9 3.85 15.06 11.24
C ARG A 9 5.07 15.51 10.43
N THR A 10 6.20 15.77 11.07
CA THR A 10 7.43 16.18 10.36
C THR A 10 8.10 14.99 9.69
N LYS A 11 8.10 13.81 10.34
CA LYS A 11 8.65 12.56 9.79
C LYS A 11 7.93 12.14 8.51
N ASP A 12 6.61 12.08 8.51
CA ASP A 12 5.82 11.78 7.31
C ASP A 12 6.10 12.76 6.15
N ASN A 13 6.44 14.02 6.44
CA ASN A 13 6.76 15.01 5.41
C ASN A 13 8.19 14.82 4.85
N GLU A 14 9.16 14.53 5.71
CA GLU A 14 10.55 14.26 5.33
C GLU A 14 10.68 12.95 4.55
N ASP A 15 10.03 11.87 4.99
CA ASP A 15 10.01 10.60 4.26
C ASP A 15 9.41 10.79 2.85
N PHE A 16 8.30 11.53 2.74
CA PHE A 16 7.73 11.92 1.44
C PHE A 16 8.61 12.87 0.62
N ALA A 17 9.41 13.72 1.27
CA ALA A 17 10.31 14.65 0.60
C ALA A 17 11.53 13.90 0.01
N GLU A 18 12.07 12.95 0.75
CA GLU A 18 13.15 12.07 0.29
C GLU A 18 12.70 11.22 -0.91
N GLU A 19 11.49 10.66 -0.89
CA GLU A 19 10.88 9.89 -1.99
C GLU A 19 10.65 10.68 -3.29
N ARG A 20 10.59 12.02 -3.23
CA ARG A 20 10.43 12.89 -4.41
C ARG A 20 11.72 13.08 -5.20
N THR A 21 12.86 12.70 -4.62
CA THR A 21 14.16 12.82 -5.30
C THR A 21 14.38 11.69 -6.31
N LEU A 22 15.05 12.00 -7.43
CA LEU A 22 15.37 11.00 -8.45
C LEU A 22 16.30 9.91 -7.92
N SER A 23 17.23 10.26 -7.03
CA SER A 23 18.15 9.34 -6.37
C SER A 23 17.42 8.36 -5.45
N SER A 24 16.46 8.82 -4.66
CA SER A 24 15.65 7.96 -3.79
C SER A 24 14.82 6.97 -4.60
N ARG A 25 14.12 7.43 -5.64
CA ARG A 25 13.35 6.55 -6.54
C ARG A 25 14.25 5.53 -7.25
N GLN A 26 15.47 5.92 -7.62
CA GLN A 26 16.44 4.98 -8.20
C GLN A 26 16.89 3.91 -7.21
N ARG A 27 17.17 4.28 -5.95
CA ARG A 27 17.51 3.32 -4.88
C ARG A 27 16.38 2.34 -4.63
N ALA A 28 15.14 2.84 -4.50
CA ALA A 28 13.96 2.00 -4.32
C ALA A 28 13.78 1.02 -5.49
N ARG A 29 14.00 1.48 -6.73
CA ARG A 29 13.95 0.61 -7.92
C ARG A 29 15.03 -0.47 -7.89
N SER A 30 16.27 -0.11 -7.57
CA SER A 30 17.38 -1.07 -7.47
C SER A 30 17.14 -2.11 -6.38
N GLN A 31 16.63 -1.69 -5.22
CA GLN A 31 16.27 -2.60 -4.14
C GLN A 31 15.16 -3.58 -4.57
N LEU A 32 14.08 -3.06 -5.16
CA LEU A 32 12.98 -3.89 -5.65
C LEU A 32 13.46 -4.90 -6.69
N SER A 33 14.30 -4.48 -7.65
CA SER A 33 14.88 -5.38 -8.65
C SER A 33 15.68 -6.52 -8.00
N ALA A 34 16.52 -6.22 -7.02
CA ALA A 34 17.30 -7.23 -6.30
C ALA A 34 16.42 -8.22 -5.51
N GLU A 35 15.36 -7.73 -4.89
CA GLU A 35 14.39 -8.56 -4.16
C GLU A 35 13.61 -9.49 -5.10
N VAL A 36 13.18 -8.98 -6.26
CA VAL A 36 12.52 -9.79 -7.30
C VAL A 36 13.45 -10.87 -7.82
N GLU A 37 14.70 -10.55 -8.15
CA GLU A 37 15.69 -11.55 -8.57
C GLU A 37 15.91 -12.63 -7.50
N ALA A 38 16.04 -12.22 -6.23
CA ALA A 38 16.21 -13.15 -5.12
C ALA A 38 14.96 -14.02 -4.89
N PHE A 39 13.76 -13.51 -5.14
CA PHE A 39 12.50 -14.26 -5.05
C PHE A 39 12.43 -15.33 -6.14
N LEU A 40 12.75 -14.96 -7.39
CA LEU A 40 12.80 -15.90 -8.51
C LEU A 40 13.89 -16.96 -8.32
N ALA A 41 15.08 -16.58 -7.85
CA ALA A 41 16.19 -17.51 -7.60
C ALA A 41 15.88 -18.54 -6.51
N ARG A 42 15.01 -18.19 -5.55
CA ARG A 42 14.53 -19.12 -4.51
C ARG A 42 13.42 -20.06 -5.01
N GLY A 43 13.03 -19.96 -6.28
CA GLY A 43 11.96 -20.76 -6.88
C GLY A 43 10.56 -20.14 -6.75
N GLY A 44 10.47 -18.85 -6.41
CA GLY A 44 9.21 -18.11 -6.50
C GLY A 44 8.75 -17.93 -7.95
N ALA A 45 7.45 -17.83 -8.17
CA ALA A 45 6.84 -17.59 -9.48
C ALA A 45 6.00 -16.31 -9.44
N ILE A 46 5.91 -15.63 -10.59
CA ILE A 46 5.07 -14.44 -10.77
C ILE A 46 3.88 -14.87 -11.62
N ASP A 47 2.68 -14.71 -11.07
CA ASP A 47 1.42 -14.99 -11.76
C ASP A 47 0.84 -13.71 -12.35
N GLU A 48 0.33 -13.80 -13.57
CA GLU A 48 -0.41 -12.72 -14.22
C GLU A 48 -1.88 -12.76 -13.76
N VAL A 49 -2.38 -11.64 -13.25
CA VAL A 49 -3.77 -11.52 -12.79
C VAL A 49 -4.55 -10.70 -13.81
N GLU A 50 -5.66 -11.25 -14.31
CA GLU A 50 -6.53 -10.54 -15.25
C GLU A 50 -7.15 -9.29 -14.59
N PRO A 51 -7.35 -8.19 -15.35
CA PRO A 51 -7.84 -6.92 -14.81
C PRO A 51 -9.18 -6.99 -14.06
N ASP A 52 -10.03 -7.96 -14.41
CA ASP A 52 -11.39 -8.09 -13.87
C ASP A 52 -11.47 -9.03 -12.65
N VAL A 53 -10.33 -9.57 -12.18
CA VAL A 53 -10.29 -10.42 -10.98
C VAL A 53 -10.29 -9.54 -9.74
N THR A 54 -11.49 -9.32 -9.20
CA THR A 54 -11.66 -8.77 -7.85
C THR A 54 -11.75 -9.92 -6.85
N ALA A 55 -10.83 -9.95 -5.88
CA ALA A 55 -10.71 -11.05 -4.91
C ALA A 55 -11.90 -11.17 -3.93
N ASP A 56 -12.73 -10.13 -3.81
CA ASP A 56 -13.95 -10.15 -3.02
C ASP A 56 -15.13 -9.70 -3.90
N PRO A 57 -16.00 -10.62 -4.36
CA PRO A 57 -17.19 -10.24 -5.10
C PRO A 57 -18.11 -9.38 -4.22
N PRO A 58 -18.73 -8.32 -4.77
CA PRO A 58 -19.55 -7.39 -4.01
C PRO A 58 -20.64 -8.14 -3.24
N ARG A 59 -20.59 -8.05 -1.91
CA ARG A 59 -21.54 -8.72 -1.02
C ARG A 59 -22.94 -8.11 -1.17
N LYS A 60 -23.96 -8.98 -1.12
CA LYS A 60 -25.37 -8.56 -1.18
C LYS A 60 -25.64 -7.50 -0.10
N PRO A 61 -26.15 -6.31 -0.47
CA PRO A 61 -26.47 -5.28 0.49
C PRO A 61 -27.56 -5.79 1.44
N GLN A 62 -27.33 -5.62 2.74
CA GLN A 62 -28.34 -5.94 3.75
C GLN A 62 -29.40 -4.82 3.75
N PRO A 63 -30.69 -5.13 3.55
CA PRO A 63 -31.74 -4.11 3.63
C PRO A 63 -31.85 -3.61 5.07
N LYS A 64 -31.38 -2.39 5.33
CA LYS A 64 -31.56 -1.67 6.61
C LYS A 64 -32.73 -0.70 6.59
N TYR A 65 -33.46 -0.65 5.48
CA TYR A 65 -34.68 0.14 5.36
C TYR A 65 -35.78 -0.45 6.28
N GLY A 66 -36.41 0.40 7.09
CA GLY A 66 -37.45 0.00 8.04
C GLY A 66 -36.98 -0.48 9.43
N SER A 67 -35.67 -0.41 9.72
CA SER A 67 -35.13 -0.76 11.05
C SER A 67 -35.25 0.36 12.10
N ARG A 68 -35.72 1.54 11.69
CA ARG A 68 -36.01 2.68 12.57
C ARG A 68 -37.52 2.91 12.57
N PRO A 69 -38.18 2.98 13.74
CA PRO A 69 -39.59 3.36 13.82
C PRO A 69 -39.79 4.76 13.24
N ILE A 70 -40.93 4.95 12.54
CA ILE A 70 -41.42 6.25 12.06
C ILE A 70 -42.21 6.98 13.13
#